data_AF-A0A8J8SBN2-F1
#
_entry.id   AF-A0A8J8SBN2-F1
#
_cell.length_a   1.000
_cell.length_b   1.000
_cell.length_c   1.000
_cell.angle_alpha   90.00
_cell.angle_beta   90.00
_cell.angle_gamma   90.00
#
_symmetry.space_group_name_H-M   'P 1'
#
loop_
_entity.id
_entity.type
_entity.pdbx_description
1 polymer ?
#
loop_
_entity_poly.entity_id
_entity_poly.type
_entity_poly.pdbx_seq_one_letter_code
_entity_poly.pdbx_strand_id
1 'polypeptide(L)'
;MKKSVKLLMSISLCMCMIMTLFSFNIHAADNDNVQLYYADIGGYYGNGGYWATGKIAVKDLGENKNVVVHYTTDGDTWFDVSATYLKKSTDGYDIYTFKTPMVEWNGFYYYKYNWTFAIKYEVNGNTYWDNNYGQNYSVNISNFEYCQNIVLGKCKLLSESSYKDVNNIFRGNVMVKDYNPNKIVTIRYTTDSWKTHKDVRAYKSSYQPYSDMELWTFDINEDAGVYEYAIKCEINGQTYWDNNFGDNYIYTHPF
;
A
#
# COMPACT_ATOMS: atom_id res chain seq x y z
N MET A 1 60.54 14.97 -14.42
CA MET A 1 59.71 13.84 -13.95
C MET A 1 59.22 13.96 -12.50
N LYS A 2 60.06 14.03 -11.45
CA LYS A 2 59.55 13.96 -10.04
C LYS A 2 58.62 15.10 -9.59
N LYS A 3 58.67 16.32 -10.17
CA LYS A 3 57.76 17.43 -9.80
C LYS A 3 56.37 17.35 -10.45
N SER A 4 56.27 16.90 -11.71
CA SER A 4 54.99 16.83 -12.44
C SER A 4 54.06 15.73 -11.90
N VAL A 5 54.61 14.60 -11.44
CA VAL A 5 53.83 13.52 -10.83
C VAL A 5 53.12 13.99 -9.54
N LYS A 6 53.77 14.81 -8.70
CA LYS A 6 53.14 15.34 -7.48
C LYS A 6 51.97 16.29 -7.78
N LEU A 7 52.06 17.09 -8.85
CA LEU A 7 50.99 18.00 -9.25
C LEU A 7 49.75 17.24 -9.75
N LEU A 8 49.95 16.20 -10.57
CA LEU A 8 48.88 15.31 -11.05
C LEU A 8 48.18 14.57 -9.90
N MET A 9 48.93 14.05 -8.93
CA MET A 9 48.34 13.41 -7.74
C MET A 9 47.53 14.41 -6.89
N SER A 10 47.99 15.66 -6.75
CA SER A 10 47.29 16.68 -5.96
C SER A 10 45.97 17.12 -6.60
N ILE A 11 45.94 17.29 -7.93
CA ILE A 11 44.72 17.62 -8.66
C ILE A 11 43.71 16.47 -8.59
N SER A 12 44.17 15.22 -8.73
CA SER A 12 43.32 14.04 -8.60
C SER A 12 42.72 13.90 -7.20
N LEU A 13 43.48 14.21 -6.15
CA LEU A 13 42.98 14.19 -4.76
C LEU A 13 41.87 15.25 -4.54
N CYS A 14 42.07 16.47 -5.06
CA CYS A 14 41.06 17.53 -4.97
C CYS A 14 39.79 17.19 -5.76
N MET A 15 39.89 16.56 -6.93
CA MET A 15 38.71 16.08 -7.68
C MET A 15 37.94 14.99 -6.93
N CYS A 16 38.62 14.07 -6.26
CA CYS A 16 37.97 13.09 -5.39
C CYS A 16 37.26 13.74 -4.19
N MET A 17 37.84 14.77 -3.56
CA MET A 17 37.19 15.49 -2.45
C MET A 17 35.97 16.32 -2.90
N ILE A 18 35.99 16.87 -4.13
CA ILE A 18 34.86 17.62 -4.68
C ILE A 18 33.71 16.66 -5.08
N MET A 19 34.02 15.47 -5.61
CA MET A 19 33.02 14.41 -5.84
C MET A 19 32.29 14.01 -4.55
N THR A 20 32.98 13.94 -3.40
CA THR A 20 32.36 13.57 -2.11
C THR A 20 31.44 14.64 -1.51
N LEU A 21 31.42 15.87 -2.04
CA LEU A 21 30.54 16.95 -1.55
C LEU A 21 29.14 16.92 -2.19
N PHE A 22 28.93 16.14 -3.26
CA PHE A 22 27.63 15.96 -3.92
C PHE A 22 27.25 14.49 -4.11
N SER A 23 27.72 13.62 -3.21
CA SER A 23 27.19 12.26 -3.07
C SER A 23 25.76 12.31 -2.54
N PHE A 24 24.77 12.41 -3.43
CA PHE A 24 23.40 12.04 -3.10
C PHE A 24 23.40 10.56 -2.72
N ASN A 25 23.30 10.27 -1.42
CA ASN A 25 23.13 8.91 -0.92
C ASN A 25 21.71 8.44 -1.29
N ILE A 26 21.52 8.03 -2.54
CA ILE A 26 20.34 7.28 -2.97
C ILE A 26 20.48 5.88 -2.38
N HIS A 27 20.16 5.76 -1.10
CA HIS A 27 19.94 4.47 -0.47
C HIS A 27 18.71 3.84 -1.11
N ALA A 28 18.92 2.69 -1.76
CA ALA A 28 17.84 1.83 -2.23
C ALA A 28 17.01 1.30 -1.04
N ALA A 29 15.82 0.78 -1.35
CA ALA A 29 14.74 0.44 -0.43
C ALA A 29 15.02 -0.76 0.51
N ASP A 30 16.04 -0.67 1.37
CA ASP A 30 16.34 -1.63 2.45
C ASP A 30 16.37 -0.96 3.83
N ASN A 31 15.60 0.12 3.99
CA ASN A 31 15.41 0.80 5.26
C ASN A 31 13.90 1.01 5.50
N ASP A 32 13.43 0.68 6.70
CA ASP A 32 12.03 0.75 7.10
C ASP A 32 11.52 2.21 7.31
N ASN A 33 12.23 3.20 6.77
CA ASN A 33 11.89 4.62 6.88
C ASN A 33 10.64 5.02 6.09
N VAL A 34 10.41 4.39 4.95
CA VAL A 34 9.21 4.57 4.12
C VAL A 34 8.89 3.24 3.45
N GLN A 35 7.61 2.87 3.43
CA GLN A 35 7.15 1.73 2.65
C GLN A 35 5.70 1.95 2.18
N LEU A 36 5.36 1.46 0.98
CA LEU A 36 3.95 1.32 0.61
C LEU A 36 3.25 0.44 1.65
N TYR A 37 2.11 0.86 2.17
CA TYR A 37 1.29 -0.01 3.01
C TYR A 37 0.43 -0.90 2.11
N TYR A 38 -0.44 -0.28 1.30
CA TYR A 38 -1.09 -0.88 0.13
C TYR A 38 -1.41 0.20 -0.92
N ALA A 39 -1.66 -0.20 -2.16
CA ALA A 39 -2.34 0.62 -3.15
C ALA A 39 -3.46 -0.16 -3.86
N ASP A 40 -4.43 0.59 -4.40
CA ASP A 40 -5.62 0.11 -5.11
C ASP A 40 -6.00 1.10 -6.24
N ILE A 41 -6.91 0.71 -7.12
CA ILE A 41 -7.54 1.57 -8.13
C ILE A 41 -8.85 2.15 -7.59
N GLY A 42 -8.90 3.47 -7.46
CA GLY A 42 -10.16 4.18 -7.33
C GLY A 42 -10.75 4.50 -8.71
N GLY A 43 -12.07 4.59 -8.80
CA GLY A 43 -12.74 5.01 -10.03
C GLY A 43 -14.23 5.26 -9.88
N TYR A 44 -14.85 5.75 -10.94
CA TYR A 44 -16.30 5.87 -11.08
C TYR A 44 -16.77 5.00 -12.25
N TYR A 45 -17.77 4.15 -12.03
CA TYR A 45 -18.36 3.32 -13.08
C TYR A 45 -19.13 4.17 -14.11
N GLY A 46 -19.06 3.79 -15.40
CA GLY A 46 -19.71 4.51 -16.50
C GLY A 46 -18.80 5.57 -17.12
N ASN A 47 -19.32 6.77 -17.38
CA ASN A 47 -18.59 7.91 -17.97
C ASN A 47 -17.57 8.56 -17.00
N GLY A 48 -16.94 7.77 -16.16
CA GLY A 48 -16.04 8.21 -15.11
C GLY A 48 -14.58 8.27 -15.55
N GLY A 49 -13.71 8.05 -14.58
CA GLY A 49 -12.27 7.87 -14.78
C GLY A 49 -11.69 7.08 -13.62
N TYR A 50 -10.39 6.78 -13.73
CA TYR A 50 -9.67 5.93 -12.79
C TYR A 50 -8.42 6.63 -12.23
N TRP A 51 -7.98 6.25 -11.04
CA TRP A 51 -6.75 6.74 -10.42
C TRP A 51 -6.15 5.68 -9.49
N ALA A 52 -4.84 5.74 -9.27
CA ALA A 52 -4.20 5.00 -8.20
C ALA A 52 -4.40 5.72 -6.86
N THR A 53 -4.71 4.98 -5.81
CA THR A 53 -4.89 5.46 -4.43
C THR A 53 -4.23 4.48 -3.47
N GLY A 54 -3.91 4.90 -2.26
CA GLY A 54 -3.32 3.97 -1.29
C GLY A 54 -2.89 4.61 0.01
N LYS A 55 -2.24 3.78 0.84
CA LYS A 55 -1.67 4.15 2.13
C LYS A 55 -0.18 3.88 2.13
N ILE A 56 0.58 4.76 2.78
CA ILE A 56 2.04 4.72 2.89
C ILE A 56 2.38 4.74 4.38
N ALA A 57 3.27 3.86 4.83
CA ALA A 57 3.81 3.90 6.18
C ALA A 57 5.16 4.63 6.19
N VAL A 58 5.28 5.64 7.06
CA VAL A 58 6.44 6.53 7.16
C VAL A 58 6.95 6.54 8.59
N LYS A 59 8.25 6.33 8.78
CA LYS A 59 8.88 6.32 10.10
C LYS A 59 9.02 7.74 10.61
N ASP A 60 8.69 7.96 11.87
CA ASP A 60 8.75 9.28 12.49
C ASP A 60 10.21 9.66 12.82
N LEU A 61 10.85 10.39 11.90
CA LEU A 61 12.25 10.81 12.01
C LEU A 61 12.40 12.32 12.28
N GLY A 62 11.31 13.08 12.34
CA GLY A 62 11.32 14.52 12.48
C GLY A 62 10.05 15.22 12.00
N GLU A 63 10.02 16.53 12.19
CA GLU A 63 8.98 17.43 11.69
C GLU A 63 9.17 17.75 10.20
N ASN A 64 8.19 18.40 9.57
CA ASN A 64 8.25 18.87 8.18
C ASN A 64 8.54 17.74 7.15
N LYS A 65 7.90 16.58 7.35
CA LYS A 65 7.96 15.44 6.44
C LYS A 65 7.32 15.78 5.09
N ASN A 66 8.06 15.58 4.00
CA ASN A 66 7.50 15.58 2.64
C ASN A 66 7.38 14.13 2.15
N VAL A 67 6.18 13.71 1.74
CA VAL A 67 5.91 12.34 1.26
C VAL A 67 5.24 12.45 -0.09
N VAL A 68 5.84 11.83 -1.10
CA VAL A 68 5.45 11.99 -2.51
C VAL A 68 5.39 10.63 -3.18
N VAL A 69 4.36 10.42 -4.00
CA VAL A 69 4.31 9.32 -4.95
C VAL A 69 4.82 9.83 -6.29
N HIS A 70 5.94 9.27 -6.73
CA HIS A 70 6.53 9.49 -8.04
C HIS A 70 5.97 8.40 -8.98
N TYR A 71 5.19 8.79 -10.00
CA TYR A 71 4.43 7.84 -10.81
C TYR A 71 4.47 8.15 -12.31
N THR A 72 4.22 7.12 -13.11
CA THR A 72 4.00 7.20 -14.56
C THR A 72 2.75 6.41 -14.94
N THR A 73 2.10 6.80 -16.03
CA THR A 73 0.95 6.08 -16.63
C THR A 73 1.22 5.54 -18.03
N ASP A 74 2.26 6.04 -18.70
CA ASP A 74 2.72 5.61 -20.03
C ASP A 74 3.99 4.74 -19.96
N GLY A 75 4.77 4.84 -18.87
CA GLY A 75 6.07 4.19 -18.68
C GLY A 75 7.26 5.13 -18.90
N ASP A 76 7.02 6.28 -19.54
CA ASP A 76 8.05 7.21 -20.03
C ASP A 76 8.02 8.55 -19.27
N THR A 77 6.83 9.12 -19.09
CA THR A 77 6.62 10.42 -18.43
C THR A 77 6.32 10.22 -16.96
N TRP A 78 7.16 10.81 -16.10
CA TRP A 78 7.02 10.71 -14.65
C TRP A 78 6.54 12.02 -14.02
N PHE A 79 5.67 11.89 -13.02
CA PHE A 79 4.99 12.96 -12.31
C PHE A 79 5.10 12.72 -10.80
N ASP A 80 5.00 13.79 -10.00
CA ASP A 80 4.94 13.74 -8.55
C ASP A 80 3.53 14.10 -8.05
N VAL A 81 3.01 13.37 -7.07
CA VAL A 81 1.84 13.79 -6.27
C VAL A 81 2.13 13.67 -4.78
N SER A 82 1.87 14.73 -4.02
CA SER A 82 2.04 14.74 -2.57
C SER A 82 1.02 13.82 -1.88
N ALA A 83 1.49 12.97 -0.97
CA ALA A 83 0.66 12.24 -0.05
C ALA A 83 0.33 13.12 1.17
N THR A 84 -0.86 12.94 1.74
CA THR A 84 -1.35 13.70 2.90
C THR A 84 -1.30 12.83 4.16
N TYR A 85 -0.84 13.37 5.29
CA TYR A 85 -0.87 12.68 6.57
C TYR A 85 -2.31 12.33 6.95
N LEU A 86 -2.53 11.08 7.39
CA LEU A 86 -3.83 10.58 7.84
C LEU A 86 -3.88 10.46 9.37
N LYS A 87 -2.97 9.65 9.95
CA LYS A 87 -2.87 9.38 11.39
C LYS A 87 -1.59 8.60 11.70
N LYS A 88 -1.28 8.40 12.99
CA LYS A 88 -0.28 7.43 13.44
C LYS A 88 -0.92 6.05 13.63
N SER A 89 -0.24 4.98 13.21
CA SER A 89 -0.67 3.59 13.38
C SER A 89 -0.29 3.02 14.74
N THR A 90 -0.85 1.87 15.09
CA THR A 90 -0.55 1.14 16.33
C THR A 90 0.88 0.60 16.41
N ASP A 91 1.57 0.42 15.28
CA ASP A 91 3.01 0.09 15.22
C ASP A 91 3.92 1.34 15.13
N GLY A 92 3.37 2.54 15.33
CA GLY A 92 4.12 3.80 15.52
C GLY A 92 4.45 4.58 14.24
N TYR A 93 4.12 4.05 13.07
CA TYR A 93 4.33 4.73 11.79
C TYR A 93 3.33 5.87 11.58
N ASP A 94 3.77 6.94 10.95
CA ASP A 94 2.87 7.92 10.34
C ASP A 94 2.30 7.33 9.06
N ILE A 95 0.97 7.24 8.97
CA ILE A 95 0.26 6.76 7.79
C ILE A 95 -0.11 7.96 6.94
N TYR A 96 0.32 7.93 5.69
CA TYR A 96 -0.05 8.91 4.66
C TYR A 96 -1.01 8.26 3.67
N THR A 97 -1.87 9.06 3.05
CA THR A 97 -2.77 8.65 1.97
C THR A 97 -2.44 9.42 0.70
N PHE A 98 -2.53 8.77 -0.46
CA PHE A 98 -2.33 9.43 -1.75
C PHE A 98 -3.49 9.12 -2.70
N LYS A 99 -3.66 9.99 -3.71
CA LYS A 99 -4.52 9.79 -4.87
C LYS A 99 -3.84 10.46 -6.06
N THR A 100 -3.59 9.73 -7.15
CA THR A 100 -3.11 10.34 -8.40
C THR A 100 -4.23 11.13 -9.09
N PRO A 101 -3.91 12.07 -10.00
CA PRO A 101 -4.88 12.65 -10.90
C PRO A 101 -5.68 11.58 -11.64
N MET A 102 -6.98 11.83 -11.82
CA MET A 102 -7.87 10.93 -12.54
C MET A 102 -7.51 10.92 -14.03
N VAL A 103 -7.31 9.71 -14.58
CA VAL A 103 -7.31 9.48 -16.02
C VAL A 103 -8.77 9.28 -16.44
N GLU A 104 -9.30 10.21 -17.23
CA GLU A 104 -10.67 10.15 -17.73
C GLU A 104 -10.88 8.95 -18.66
N TRP A 105 -12.08 8.36 -18.64
CA TRP A 105 -12.43 7.32 -19.59
C TRP A 105 -12.46 7.91 -21.01
N ASN A 106 -11.67 7.32 -21.90
CA ASN A 106 -11.44 7.79 -23.26
C ASN A 106 -12.60 7.49 -24.24
N GLY A 107 -13.75 7.00 -23.75
CA GLY A 107 -14.91 6.64 -24.56
C GLY A 107 -14.79 5.32 -25.31
N PHE A 108 -13.63 4.64 -25.28
CA PHE A 108 -13.45 3.37 -25.98
C PHE A 108 -13.96 2.20 -25.14
N TYR A 109 -14.61 1.25 -25.83
CA TYR A 109 -15.09 0.02 -25.19
C TYR A 109 -13.95 -0.79 -24.59
N TYR A 110 -12.79 -0.88 -25.26
CA TYR A 110 -11.60 -1.54 -24.75
C TYR A 110 -10.65 -0.50 -24.14
N TYR A 111 -10.35 -0.65 -22.86
CA TYR A 111 -9.44 0.24 -22.15
C TYR A 111 -8.51 -0.53 -21.22
N LYS A 112 -7.30 0.00 -21.05
CA LYS A 112 -6.31 -0.43 -20.05
C LYS A 112 -5.67 0.82 -19.48
N TYR A 113 -5.65 0.93 -18.17
CA TYR A 113 -4.94 1.99 -17.45
C TYR A 113 -3.94 1.34 -16.47
N ASN A 114 -2.75 1.93 -16.37
CA ASN A 114 -1.67 1.48 -15.51
C ASN A 114 -1.11 2.67 -14.74
N TRP A 115 -0.70 2.45 -13.50
CA TRP A 115 0.14 3.36 -12.74
C TRP A 115 1.34 2.55 -12.25
N THR A 116 2.54 2.91 -12.70
CA THR A 116 3.80 2.42 -12.13
C THR A 116 4.38 3.51 -11.25
N PHE A 117 4.78 3.20 -10.01
CA PHE A 117 5.16 4.23 -9.04
C PHE A 117 6.16 3.79 -7.97
N ALA A 118 6.88 4.77 -7.43
CA ALA A 118 7.72 4.67 -6.25
C ALA A 118 7.34 5.76 -5.24
N ILE A 119 7.73 5.59 -3.99
CA ILE A 119 7.47 6.55 -2.92
C ILE A 119 8.77 7.23 -2.51
N LYS A 120 8.76 8.56 -2.47
CA LYS A 120 9.82 9.43 -1.97
C LYS A 120 9.42 9.98 -0.61
N TYR A 121 10.30 9.89 0.37
CA TYR A 121 10.15 10.49 1.70
C TYR A 121 11.35 11.37 2.00
N GLU A 122 11.10 12.65 2.32
CA GLU A 122 12.14 13.62 2.64
C GLU A 122 11.89 14.22 4.03
N VAL A 123 12.94 14.24 4.86
CA VAL A 123 12.90 14.73 6.25
C VAL A 123 14.32 15.09 6.72
N ASN A 124 14.47 16.18 7.46
CA ASN A 124 15.76 16.65 8.00
C ASN A 124 16.90 16.72 6.96
N GLY A 125 16.59 17.04 5.70
CA GLY A 125 17.56 17.10 4.60
C GLY A 125 18.00 15.74 4.02
N ASN A 126 17.39 14.63 4.44
CA ASN A 126 17.62 13.30 3.88
C ASN A 126 16.46 12.90 2.96
N THR A 127 16.77 12.10 1.94
CA THR A 127 15.78 11.51 1.01
C THR A 127 15.84 9.98 1.11
N TYR A 128 14.68 9.34 1.26
CA TYR A 128 14.49 7.90 1.26
C TYR A 128 13.53 7.51 0.14
N TRP A 129 13.76 6.34 -0.46
CA TRP A 129 12.92 5.81 -1.53
C TRP A 129 12.44 4.41 -1.19
N ASP A 130 11.14 4.18 -1.39
CA ASP A 130 10.59 2.84 -1.59
C ASP A 130 10.20 2.68 -3.06
N ASN A 131 11.05 1.96 -3.78
CA ASN A 131 10.86 1.60 -5.19
C ASN A 131 10.73 0.08 -5.37
N ASN A 132 10.26 -0.65 -4.35
CA ASN A 132 10.06 -2.10 -4.41
C ASN A 132 11.29 -2.85 -4.95
N TYR A 133 12.46 -2.62 -4.34
CA TYR A 133 13.76 -3.18 -4.76
C TYR A 133 14.10 -2.91 -6.24
N GLY A 134 13.76 -1.71 -6.73
CA GLY A 134 13.99 -1.27 -8.11
C GLY A 134 12.97 -1.77 -9.14
N GLN A 135 11.95 -2.55 -8.73
CA GLN A 135 10.86 -2.98 -9.63
C GLN A 135 9.75 -1.93 -9.77
N ASN A 136 9.69 -0.97 -8.85
CA ASN A 136 8.54 -0.12 -8.56
C ASN A 136 7.29 -0.93 -8.16
N TYR A 137 6.25 -0.22 -7.74
CA TYR A 137 4.91 -0.76 -7.60
C TYR A 137 4.11 -0.54 -8.88
N SER A 138 3.14 -1.42 -9.16
CA SER A 138 2.17 -1.21 -10.24
C SER A 138 0.77 -1.56 -9.75
N VAL A 139 -0.21 -0.76 -10.17
CA VAL A 139 -1.63 -1.10 -10.14
C VAL A 139 -2.22 -0.80 -11.52
N ASN A 140 -3.12 -1.66 -11.99
CA ASN A 140 -3.72 -1.55 -13.31
C ASN A 140 -5.17 -2.03 -13.34
N ILE A 141 -5.90 -1.58 -14.36
CA ILE A 141 -7.29 -1.96 -14.62
C ILE A 141 -7.53 -2.08 -16.13
N SER A 142 -8.26 -3.11 -16.53
CA SER A 142 -8.70 -3.39 -17.89
C SER A 142 -10.07 -4.07 -17.87
N ASN A 143 -10.77 -4.04 -18.99
CA ASN A 143 -12.00 -4.80 -19.19
C ASN A 143 -11.87 -5.95 -20.22
N PHE A 144 -10.68 -6.16 -20.79
CA PHE A 144 -10.41 -7.21 -21.79
C PHE A 144 -9.29 -8.18 -21.40
N GLU A 145 -8.50 -7.85 -20.39
CA GLU A 145 -7.48 -8.72 -19.83
C GLU A 145 -7.54 -8.70 -18.31
N TYR A 146 -6.91 -9.70 -17.70
CA TYR A 146 -6.79 -9.81 -16.27
C TYR A 146 -5.75 -8.81 -15.74
N CYS A 147 -6.11 -8.09 -14.67
CA CYS A 147 -5.35 -6.98 -14.11
C CYS A 147 -5.16 -7.11 -12.60
N GLN A 148 -4.06 -6.54 -12.09
CA GLN A 148 -3.80 -6.41 -10.67
C GLN A 148 -4.11 -4.97 -10.22
N ASN A 149 -5.32 -4.77 -9.70
CA ASN A 149 -5.75 -3.46 -9.17
C ASN A 149 -5.18 -3.18 -7.77
N ILE A 150 -4.95 -4.21 -6.95
CA ILE A 150 -4.45 -4.11 -5.58
C ILE A 150 -2.99 -4.62 -5.48
N VAL A 151 -2.16 -3.86 -4.76
CA VAL A 151 -0.81 -4.28 -4.34
C VAL A 151 -0.60 -4.08 -2.84
N LEU A 152 -0.11 -5.11 -2.14
CA LEU A 152 0.18 -5.08 -0.70
C LEU A 152 1.69 -4.93 -0.46
N GLY A 153 2.11 -3.92 0.30
CA GLY A 153 3.51 -3.66 0.62
C GLY A 153 3.89 -4.15 2.02
N LYS A 154 3.92 -3.22 2.99
CA LYS A 154 4.17 -3.47 4.41
C LYS A 154 3.12 -4.39 5.01
N CYS A 155 1.84 -4.20 4.67
CA CYS A 155 0.76 -5.04 5.18
C CYS A 155 0.82 -6.46 4.58
N LYS A 156 0.39 -7.45 5.36
CA LYS A 156 0.29 -8.86 4.91
C LYS A 156 -1.15 -9.29 4.62
N LEU A 157 -2.11 -8.45 5.00
CA LEU A 157 -3.53 -8.65 4.86
C LEU A 157 -4.22 -7.29 4.75
N LEU A 158 -5.40 -7.25 4.12
CA LEU A 158 -6.22 -6.06 3.94
C LEU A 158 -7.71 -6.44 3.88
N SER A 159 -8.59 -5.70 4.55
CA SER A 159 -10.04 -5.76 4.27
C SER A 159 -10.30 -5.16 2.88
N GLU A 160 -10.67 -6.00 1.91
CA GLU A 160 -10.94 -5.56 0.53
C GLU A 160 -12.37 -5.02 0.39
N SER A 161 -13.36 -5.76 0.89
CA SER A 161 -14.76 -5.32 0.89
C SER A 161 -15.55 -5.94 2.03
N SER A 162 -16.66 -5.30 2.40
CA SER A 162 -17.64 -5.86 3.34
C SER A 162 -19.06 -5.35 3.03
N TYR A 163 -20.05 -6.22 3.17
CA TYR A 163 -21.42 -6.01 2.72
C TYR A 163 -22.39 -6.99 3.41
N LYS A 164 -23.68 -6.66 3.51
CA LYS A 164 -24.73 -7.66 3.75
C LYS A 164 -25.18 -8.25 2.43
N ASP A 165 -25.33 -9.58 2.38
CA ASP A 165 -25.92 -10.27 1.22
C ASP A 165 -27.46 -10.21 1.23
N VAL A 166 -28.10 -10.79 0.21
CA VAL A 166 -29.57 -10.84 0.07
C VAL A 166 -30.29 -11.62 1.16
N ASN A 167 -29.56 -12.36 2.02
CA ASN A 167 -30.08 -13.09 3.18
C ASN A 167 -29.74 -12.38 4.50
N ASN A 168 -29.29 -11.12 4.45
CA ASN A 168 -28.80 -10.33 5.57
C ASN A 168 -27.56 -10.90 6.29
N ILE A 169 -26.84 -11.84 5.68
CA ILE A 169 -25.57 -12.33 6.23
C ILE A 169 -24.52 -11.24 6.00
N PHE A 170 -23.85 -10.80 7.06
CA PHE A 170 -22.73 -9.86 6.94
C PHE A 170 -21.51 -10.61 6.44
N ARG A 171 -21.06 -10.27 5.22
CA ARG A 171 -19.93 -10.89 4.54
C ARG A 171 -18.80 -9.89 4.35
N GLY A 172 -17.62 -10.41 4.11
CA GLY A 172 -16.54 -9.60 3.57
C GLY A 172 -15.38 -10.42 3.03
N ASN A 173 -14.54 -9.74 2.28
CA ASN A 173 -13.37 -10.27 1.61
C ASN A 173 -12.11 -9.68 2.22
N VAL A 174 -11.12 -10.55 2.40
CA VAL A 174 -9.79 -10.24 2.91
C VAL A 174 -8.78 -10.66 1.85
N MET A 175 -7.96 -9.71 1.41
CA MET A 175 -6.79 -10.00 0.60
C MET A 175 -5.63 -10.38 1.53
N VAL A 176 -4.94 -11.50 1.27
CA VAL A 176 -3.80 -11.96 2.09
C VAL A 176 -2.62 -12.25 1.18
N LYS A 177 -1.43 -11.72 1.52
CA LYS A 177 -0.22 -11.91 0.72
C LYS A 177 0.30 -13.34 0.85
N ASP A 178 0.43 -14.04 -0.28
CA ASP A 178 0.60 -15.50 -0.32
C ASP A 178 2.07 -15.93 -0.41
N TYR A 179 2.65 -16.22 0.76
CA TYR A 179 3.96 -16.85 0.89
C TYR A 179 3.95 -18.09 1.78
N ASN A 180 2.77 -18.66 2.11
CA ASN A 180 2.72 -19.80 3.02
C ASN A 180 1.42 -20.63 2.95
N PRO A 181 1.47 -21.96 2.78
CA PRO A 181 0.27 -22.78 2.73
C PRO A 181 -0.48 -22.88 4.07
N ASN A 182 0.20 -22.70 5.20
CA ASN A 182 -0.35 -22.86 6.55
C ASN A 182 -0.66 -21.49 7.16
N LYS A 183 -1.86 -20.99 6.87
CA LYS A 183 -2.35 -19.72 7.43
C LYS A 183 -3.77 -19.83 7.97
N ILE A 184 -4.06 -19.11 9.05
CA ILE A 184 -5.40 -19.02 9.67
C ILE A 184 -5.83 -17.56 9.63
N VAL A 185 -6.90 -17.25 8.89
CA VAL A 185 -7.51 -15.93 8.85
C VAL A 185 -8.74 -15.91 9.76
N THR A 186 -8.77 -14.97 10.71
CA THR A 186 -9.82 -14.82 11.71
C THR A 186 -10.29 -13.38 11.74
N ILE A 187 -11.59 -13.17 11.74
CA ILE A 187 -12.21 -11.87 11.89
C ILE A 187 -12.68 -11.75 13.32
N ARG A 188 -12.15 -10.76 14.03
CA ARG A 188 -12.62 -10.38 15.36
C ARG A 188 -13.60 -9.23 15.19
N TYR A 189 -14.83 -9.39 15.64
CA TYR A 189 -15.88 -8.39 15.48
C TYR A 189 -16.67 -8.14 16.77
N THR A 190 -17.37 -7.02 16.79
CA THR A 190 -18.32 -6.61 17.84
C THR A 190 -19.56 -5.98 17.21
N THR A 191 -20.67 -6.05 17.93
CA THR A 191 -21.94 -5.39 17.64
C THR A 191 -22.38 -4.47 18.79
N ASP A 192 -21.50 -4.24 19.79
CA ASP A 192 -21.80 -3.52 21.04
C ASP A 192 -20.75 -2.45 21.44
N SER A 193 -19.95 -2.01 20.46
CA SER A 193 -18.80 -1.11 20.61
C SER A 193 -17.76 -1.62 21.60
N TRP A 194 -17.27 -2.84 21.32
CA TRP A 194 -16.16 -3.51 21.97
C TRP A 194 -16.34 -3.83 23.46
N LYS A 195 -17.58 -3.80 23.98
CA LYS A 195 -17.88 -4.33 25.32
C LYS A 195 -17.74 -5.85 25.33
N THR A 196 -18.13 -6.50 24.23
CA THR A 196 -17.84 -7.89 23.92
C THR A 196 -17.27 -8.00 22.51
N HIS A 197 -16.65 -9.14 22.21
CA HIS A 197 -16.19 -9.48 20.86
C HIS A 197 -16.39 -10.97 20.58
N LYS A 198 -16.46 -11.31 19.29
CA LYS A 198 -16.58 -12.67 18.76
C LYS A 198 -15.53 -12.86 17.68
N ASP A 199 -15.02 -14.08 17.55
CA ASP A 199 -14.05 -14.46 16.52
C ASP A 199 -14.69 -15.45 15.56
N VAL A 200 -14.65 -15.17 14.25
CA VAL A 200 -15.07 -16.10 13.18
C VAL A 200 -13.88 -16.40 12.26
N ARG A 201 -13.74 -17.65 11.81
CA ARG A 201 -12.71 -18.01 10.82
C ARG A 201 -13.20 -17.70 9.41
N ALA A 202 -12.38 -17.01 8.64
CA ALA A 202 -12.57 -16.89 7.21
C ALA A 202 -12.13 -18.19 6.51
N TYR A 203 -12.64 -18.43 5.30
CA TYR A 203 -12.26 -19.54 4.42
C TYR A 203 -11.60 -18.99 3.15
N LYS A 204 -10.59 -19.71 2.63
CA LYS A 204 -9.96 -19.38 1.35
C LYS A 204 -10.97 -19.57 0.22
N SER A 205 -11.10 -18.57 -0.65
CA SER A 205 -11.91 -18.67 -1.86
C SER A 205 -11.26 -19.63 -2.87
N SER A 206 -12.08 -20.32 -3.66
CA SER A 206 -11.61 -21.08 -4.83
C SER A 206 -11.13 -20.17 -5.96
N TYR A 207 -11.51 -18.89 -5.95
CA TYR A 207 -10.99 -17.87 -6.86
C TYR A 207 -9.69 -17.31 -6.30
N GLN A 208 -8.60 -17.45 -7.05
CA GLN A 208 -7.31 -16.87 -6.70
C GLN A 208 -7.18 -15.50 -7.38
N PRO A 209 -7.15 -14.40 -6.59
CA PRO A 209 -7.25 -13.06 -7.13
C PRO A 209 -5.94 -12.62 -7.78
N TYR A 210 -4.78 -12.90 -7.17
CA TYR A 210 -3.44 -12.54 -7.67
C TYR A 210 -2.46 -13.72 -7.55
N SER A 211 -1.38 -13.69 -8.33
CA SER A 211 -0.33 -14.72 -8.24
C SER A 211 0.42 -14.68 -6.91
N ASP A 212 0.45 -13.53 -6.23
CA ASP A 212 1.09 -13.31 -4.93
C ASP A 212 0.09 -13.08 -3.78
N MET A 213 -1.21 -13.34 -3.99
CA MET A 213 -2.25 -13.14 -2.96
C MET A 213 -3.39 -14.14 -3.04
N GLU A 214 -4.02 -14.38 -1.89
CA GLU A 214 -5.25 -15.17 -1.75
C GLU A 214 -6.42 -14.29 -1.33
N LEU A 215 -7.60 -14.62 -1.86
CA LEU A 215 -8.87 -14.09 -1.39
C LEU A 215 -9.41 -15.00 -0.28
N TRP A 216 -9.75 -14.42 0.86
CA TRP A 216 -10.40 -15.11 1.98
C TRP A 216 -11.75 -14.44 2.27
N THR A 217 -12.79 -15.24 2.46
CA THR A 217 -14.15 -14.73 2.72
C THR A 217 -14.60 -15.11 4.12
N PHE A 218 -15.30 -14.21 4.79
CA PHE A 218 -15.96 -14.47 6.06
C PHE A 218 -17.47 -14.24 5.94
N ASP A 219 -18.23 -14.99 6.75
CA ASP A 219 -19.67 -14.89 6.87
C ASP A 219 -20.05 -14.78 8.35
N ILE A 220 -20.81 -13.74 8.72
CA ILE A 220 -21.34 -13.50 10.07
C ILE A 220 -22.86 -13.53 9.97
N ASN A 221 -23.44 -14.64 10.45
CA ASN A 221 -24.89 -14.86 10.51
C ASN A 221 -25.46 -14.39 11.86
N GLU A 222 -25.37 -13.08 12.08
CA GLU A 222 -25.94 -12.35 13.22
C GLU A 222 -26.47 -11.03 12.67
N ASP A 223 -27.73 -10.70 12.92
CA ASP A 223 -28.32 -9.46 12.43
C ASP A 223 -28.02 -8.28 13.38
N ALA A 224 -27.24 -7.33 12.89
CA ALA A 224 -26.95 -6.06 13.56
C ALA A 224 -26.99 -4.90 12.55
N GLY A 225 -27.26 -3.69 13.07
CA GLY A 225 -27.21 -2.46 12.26
C GLY A 225 -25.79 -1.96 12.02
N VAL A 226 -24.86 -2.25 12.95
CA VAL A 226 -23.44 -1.88 12.88
C VAL A 226 -22.59 -3.08 13.30
N TYR A 227 -21.50 -3.29 12.57
CA TYR A 227 -20.43 -4.23 12.92
C TYR A 227 -19.12 -3.47 12.91
N GLU A 228 -18.35 -3.57 13.99
CA GLU A 228 -16.95 -3.12 14.01
C GLU A 228 -16.05 -4.36 14.00
N TYR A 229 -15.01 -4.39 13.17
CA TYR A 229 -14.17 -5.59 13.01
C TYR A 229 -12.70 -5.31 12.71
N ALA A 230 -11.85 -6.25 13.11
CA ALA A 230 -10.44 -6.32 12.77
C ALA A 230 -10.08 -7.73 12.26
N ILE A 231 -9.06 -7.82 11.43
CA ILE A 231 -8.62 -9.05 10.78
C ILE A 231 -7.32 -9.50 11.43
N LYS A 232 -7.23 -10.77 11.78
CA LYS A 232 -6.02 -11.46 12.25
C LYS A 232 -5.63 -12.53 11.24
N CYS A 233 -4.37 -12.56 10.81
CA CYS A 233 -3.80 -13.68 10.07
C CYS A 233 -2.61 -14.28 10.83
N GLU A 234 -2.66 -15.57 11.10
CA GLU A 234 -1.57 -16.33 11.72
C GLU A 234 -0.80 -17.08 10.64
N ILE A 235 0.50 -16.81 10.50
CA ILE A 235 1.40 -17.41 9.49
C ILE A 235 2.71 -17.79 10.18
N ASN A 236 3.17 -19.04 10.08
CA ASN A 236 4.41 -19.53 10.71
C ASN A 236 4.54 -19.19 12.23
N GLY A 237 3.42 -19.15 12.96
CA GLY A 237 3.40 -18.77 14.38
C GLY A 237 3.56 -17.27 14.65
N GLN A 238 3.69 -16.43 13.62
CA GLN A 238 3.57 -14.98 13.72
C GLN A 238 2.12 -14.55 13.51
N THR A 239 1.70 -13.51 14.23
CA THR A 239 0.35 -12.93 14.11
C THR A 239 0.42 -11.56 13.46
N TYR A 240 -0.30 -11.38 12.36
CA TYR A 240 -0.47 -10.10 11.67
C TYR A 240 -1.90 -9.61 11.90
N TRP A 241 -2.03 -8.33 12.23
CA TRP A 241 -3.33 -7.67 12.39
C TRP A 241 -3.51 -6.60 11.31
N ASP A 242 -4.71 -6.55 10.77
CA ASP A 242 -5.25 -5.35 10.12
C ASP A 242 -6.47 -4.89 10.92
N ASN A 243 -6.25 -3.83 11.70
CA ASN A 243 -7.24 -3.16 12.52
C ASN A 243 -7.48 -1.73 12.01
N ASN A 244 -7.31 -1.47 10.70
CA ASN A 244 -7.45 -0.14 10.11
C ASN A 244 -6.65 0.93 10.89
N PHE A 245 -5.38 0.65 11.16
CA PHE A 245 -4.47 1.51 11.93
C PHE A 245 -4.98 1.88 13.33
N GLY A 246 -5.79 1.03 13.96
CA GLY A 246 -6.35 1.20 15.30
C GLY A 246 -7.79 1.71 15.36
N ASP A 247 -8.42 2.09 14.24
CA ASP A 247 -9.84 2.50 14.24
C ASP A 247 -10.80 1.31 14.12
N ASN A 248 -10.28 0.15 13.70
CA ASN A 248 -11.04 -0.98 13.16
C ASN A 248 -11.83 -0.60 11.88
N TYR A 249 -12.37 -1.61 11.22
CA TYR A 249 -13.31 -1.43 10.11
C TYR A 249 -14.73 -1.33 10.66
N ILE A 250 -15.57 -0.50 10.03
CA ILE A 250 -16.96 -0.33 10.41
C ILE A 250 -17.83 -0.60 9.18
N TYR A 251 -18.76 -1.55 9.30
CA TYR A 251 -19.87 -1.70 8.36
C TYR A 251 -21.17 -1.25 9.04
N THR A 252 -21.87 -0.32 8.43
CA THR A 252 -23.22 0.10 8.82
C THR A 252 -24.19 -0.31 7.73
N HIS A 253 -25.24 -1.03 8.10
CA HIS A 253 -26.30 -1.37 7.14
C HIS A 253 -27.14 -0.11 6.86
N PRO A 254 -27.22 0.37 5.61
CA PRO A 254 -28.14 1.46 5.27
C PRO A 254 -29.59 0.99 5.44
N PHE A 255 -30.39 1.82 6.11
CA PHE A 255 -31.82 1.60 6.36
C PHE A 255 -32.67 1.69 5.08
#